data_AF-A0A4S5BI25-F1
#
_entry.id   AF-A0A4S5BI25-F1
#
_cell.length_a   1.000
_cell.length_b   1.000
_cell.length_c   1.000
_cell.angle_alpha   90.00
_cell.angle_beta   90.00
_cell.angle_gamma   90.00
#
_symmetry.space_group_name_H-M   'P 1'
#
loop_
_entity.id
_entity.type
_entity.pdbx_description
1 polymer ?
#
loop_
_entity_poly.entity_id
_entity_poly.type
_entity_poly.pdbx_seq_one_letter_code
_entity_poly.pdbx_strand_id
1 'polypeptide(L)'
;MANNQENQTVTDGSQNAGQTVTANTGTDYIANSSITGPITASNLAANSVTPQSIIANAVTTEKLAANSVDETENGPDWKALSRKHEKQAKDNYEQLRKTEAAYEESQSQLHDLQVENARMKAQKAHPQISDDVFALCGETEPEKISEWAEKYAALNPVAAPTKSEPVREKAEQGARTRGEGTPKIRSGSFADGYAAAKARQEQRRQARSAK
;
A
#
# COMPACT_ATOMS: atom_id res chain seq x y z
N MET A 1 -90.92 48.20 14.53
CA MET A 1 -91.17 46.96 13.76
C MET A 1 -90.29 47.09 12.52
N ALA A 2 -89.32 46.26 12.12
CA ALA A 2 -88.68 45.00 12.52
C ALA A 2 -87.29 45.04 11.81
N ASN A 3 -86.17 44.64 12.42
CA ASN A 3 -85.57 43.28 12.37
C ASN A 3 -85.15 42.87 10.92
N ASN A 4 -84.01 42.28 10.60
CA ASN A 4 -82.80 41.80 11.27
C ASN A 4 -81.78 41.49 10.15
N GLN A 5 -80.52 41.29 10.52
CA GLN A 5 -79.54 40.54 9.72
C GLN A 5 -80.10 39.18 9.27
N GLU A 6 -79.68 38.68 8.11
CA GLU A 6 -79.18 37.30 8.01
C GLU A 6 -78.45 37.00 6.68
N ASN A 7 -77.35 36.29 6.89
CA ASN A 7 -76.32 35.80 6.00
C ASN A 7 -76.80 34.55 5.23
N GLN A 8 -76.67 34.51 3.90
CA GLN A 8 -76.71 33.24 3.14
C GLN A 8 -75.72 33.23 1.96
N THR A 9 -74.65 32.44 2.17
CA THR A 9 -74.05 31.45 1.26
C THR A 9 -73.78 31.87 -0.19
N VAL A 10 -72.51 32.15 -0.50
CA VAL A 10 -71.99 32.01 -1.87
C VAL A 10 -71.96 30.51 -2.19
N THR A 11 -73.04 30.08 -2.82
CA THR A 11 -73.17 28.78 -3.47
C THR A 11 -72.28 28.74 -4.71
N ASP A 12 -71.48 27.69 -4.76
CA ASP A 12 -70.89 26.97 -5.89
C ASP A 12 -70.81 27.63 -7.29
N GLY A 13 -69.62 27.53 -7.89
CA GLY A 13 -69.42 27.70 -9.33
C GLY A 13 -68.84 29.04 -9.79
N SER A 14 -67.51 29.15 -9.75
CA SER A 14 -66.68 29.68 -10.86
C SER A 14 -65.33 30.15 -10.32
N GLN A 15 -64.35 29.25 -10.31
CA GLN A 15 -62.94 29.64 -10.37
C GLN A 15 -62.53 29.49 -11.83
N ASN A 16 -62.61 30.60 -12.58
CA ASN A 16 -62.15 30.67 -13.96
C ASN A 16 -60.63 30.44 -14.01
N ALA A 17 -60.20 29.64 -14.99
CA ALA A 17 -58.81 29.33 -15.28
C ALA A 17 -58.00 30.62 -15.51
N GLY A 18 -56.99 30.85 -14.67
CA GLY A 18 -56.03 31.95 -14.90
C GLY A 18 -55.43 32.64 -13.68
N GLN A 19 -55.81 32.29 -12.44
CA GLN A 19 -55.24 32.92 -11.24
C GLN A 19 -54.34 31.97 -10.46
N THR A 20 -53.03 32.10 -10.68
CA THR A 20 -51.98 31.52 -9.85
C THR A 20 -51.99 32.24 -8.50
N VAL A 21 -52.73 31.68 -7.53
CA VAL A 21 -52.53 32.02 -6.11
C VAL A 21 -51.40 31.15 -5.61
N THR A 22 -50.22 31.75 -5.53
CA THR A 22 -49.04 31.21 -4.87
C THR A 22 -49.34 31.06 -3.36
N ALA A 23 -49.87 29.92 -2.98
CA ALA A 23 -49.69 29.35 -1.65
C ALA A 23 -48.80 28.12 -1.83
N ASN A 24 -47.73 28.03 -1.04
CA ASN A 24 -46.80 26.90 -1.00
C ASN A 24 -47.56 25.59 -0.68
N THR A 25 -48.10 24.91 -1.70
CA THR A 25 -48.53 23.52 -1.61
C THR A 25 -47.45 22.67 -2.26
N GLY A 26 -46.51 22.23 -1.43
CA GLY A 26 -45.70 21.09 -1.79
C GLY A 26 -46.63 19.95 -2.21
N THR A 27 -46.36 19.38 -3.38
CA THR A 27 -46.89 18.11 -3.86
C THR A 27 -48.40 18.04 -4.09
N ASP A 28 -48.91 18.74 -5.11
CA ASP A 28 -50.03 18.20 -5.91
C ASP A 28 -49.47 17.15 -6.89
N TYR A 29 -48.99 16.03 -6.34
CA TYR A 29 -49.05 14.78 -7.10
C TYR A 29 -50.50 14.35 -7.02
N ILE A 30 -51.26 14.62 -8.08
CA ILE A 30 -52.60 14.06 -8.25
C ILE A 30 -52.45 12.53 -8.17
N ALA A 31 -52.75 11.98 -7.00
CA ALA A 31 -52.92 10.56 -6.79
C ALA A 31 -54.23 10.15 -7.48
N ASN A 32 -54.22 10.08 -8.82
CA ASN A 32 -55.28 9.41 -9.55
C ASN A 32 -54.86 7.99 -9.88
N SER A 33 -54.67 7.20 -8.83
CA SER A 33 -55.04 5.80 -8.84
C SER A 33 -55.40 5.45 -7.41
N SER A 34 -56.70 5.47 -7.11
CA SER A 34 -57.21 4.96 -5.83
C SER A 34 -56.97 3.45 -5.82
N ILE A 35 -55.76 3.03 -5.49
CA ILE A 35 -55.47 1.62 -5.26
C ILE A 35 -56.14 1.27 -3.93
N THR A 36 -57.34 0.71 -4.01
CA THR A 36 -58.17 0.32 -2.87
C THR A 36 -57.84 -1.09 -2.37
N GLY A 37 -56.64 -1.59 -2.63
CA GLY A 37 -56.20 -2.95 -2.30
C GLY A 37 -54.73 -3.02 -1.88
N PRO A 38 -54.25 -4.19 -1.44
CA PRO A 38 -52.85 -4.35 -1.04
C PRO A 38 -51.91 -4.06 -2.22
N ILE A 39 -50.86 -3.29 -1.95
CA ILE A 39 -49.75 -3.12 -2.89
C ILE A 39 -48.90 -4.38 -2.86
N THR A 40 -48.83 -5.08 -3.99
CA THR A 40 -47.99 -6.28 -4.18
C THR A 40 -46.80 -5.95 -5.07
N ALA A 41 -45.83 -6.85 -5.16
CA ALA A 41 -44.64 -6.64 -5.99
C ALA A 41 -44.97 -6.32 -7.47
N SER A 42 -46.04 -6.91 -8.03
CA SER A 42 -46.47 -6.62 -9.40
C SER A 42 -47.04 -5.21 -9.61
N ASN A 43 -47.40 -4.51 -8.53
CA ASN A 43 -47.84 -3.12 -8.59
C ASN A 43 -46.65 -2.14 -8.69
N LEU A 44 -45.43 -2.59 -8.43
CA LEU A 44 -44.25 -1.74 -8.37
C LEU A 44 -43.32 -2.05 -9.55
N ALA A 45 -43.01 -1.04 -10.36
CA ALA A 45 -41.92 -1.16 -11.32
C ALA A 45 -40.58 -1.29 -10.56
N ALA A 46 -39.62 -2.00 -11.14
CA ALA A 46 -38.29 -2.12 -10.55
C ALA A 46 -37.69 -0.72 -10.28
N ASN A 47 -37.09 -0.53 -9.10
CA ASN A 47 -36.50 0.74 -8.64
C ASN A 47 -37.47 1.94 -8.59
N SER A 48 -38.79 1.71 -8.62
CA SER A 48 -39.79 2.81 -8.53
C SER A 48 -39.88 3.44 -7.14
N VAL A 49 -39.50 2.71 -6.10
CA VAL A 49 -39.39 3.23 -4.74
C VAL A 49 -37.94 3.60 -4.48
N THR A 50 -37.66 4.90 -4.43
CA THR A 50 -36.34 5.48 -4.16
C THR A 50 -36.39 6.28 -2.85
N PRO A 51 -35.24 6.67 -2.26
CA PRO A 51 -35.26 7.52 -1.07
C PRO A 51 -36.05 8.81 -1.25
N GLN A 52 -36.04 9.40 -2.44
CA GLN A 52 -36.79 10.63 -2.76
C GLN A 52 -38.30 10.42 -2.86
N SER A 53 -38.77 9.19 -3.15
CA SER A 53 -40.20 8.88 -3.18
C SER A 53 -40.78 8.59 -1.79
N ILE A 54 -39.94 8.50 -0.75
CA ILE A 54 -40.37 8.23 0.63
C ILE A 54 -40.46 9.55 1.39
N ILE A 55 -41.69 9.99 1.66
CA ILE A 55 -41.94 11.19 2.48
C ILE A 55 -41.51 10.91 3.92
N ALA A 56 -41.06 11.94 4.64
CA ALA A 56 -40.71 11.83 6.05
C ALA A 56 -41.83 11.20 6.88
N ASN A 57 -41.49 10.29 7.80
CA ASN A 57 -42.43 9.53 8.63
C ASN A 57 -43.43 8.64 7.86
N ALA A 58 -43.26 8.44 6.55
CA ALA A 58 -44.08 7.52 5.77
C ALA A 58 -43.90 6.08 6.25
N VAL A 59 -42.66 5.70 6.59
CA VAL A 59 -42.30 4.38 7.13
C VAL A 59 -41.81 4.56 8.57
N THR A 60 -42.59 4.06 9.53
CA THR A 60 -42.24 4.01 10.96
C THR A 60 -42.43 2.60 11.47
N THR A 61 -41.84 2.27 12.62
CA THR A 61 -41.93 0.93 13.22
C THR A 61 -43.38 0.47 13.44
N GLU A 62 -44.26 1.39 13.83
CA GLU A 62 -45.70 1.13 14.01
C GLU A 62 -46.44 0.78 12.70
N LYS A 63 -45.90 1.22 11.56
CA LYS A 63 -46.48 0.99 10.22
C LYS A 63 -45.92 -0.26 9.55
N LEU A 64 -44.82 -0.82 10.06
CA LEU A 64 -44.22 -2.04 9.54
C LEU A 64 -44.86 -3.25 10.21
N ALA A 65 -45.38 -4.17 9.39
CA ALA A 65 -45.81 -5.46 9.90
C ALA A 65 -44.59 -6.28 10.35
N ALA A 66 -44.80 -7.22 11.27
CA ALA A 66 -43.74 -8.16 11.65
C ALA A 66 -43.20 -8.88 10.40
N ASN A 67 -41.87 -8.99 10.29
CA ASN A 67 -41.16 -9.59 9.16
C ASN A 67 -41.41 -8.90 7.80
N SER A 68 -41.84 -7.64 7.76
CA SER A 68 -41.97 -6.89 6.51
C SER A 68 -40.62 -6.41 5.95
N VAL A 69 -39.54 -6.59 6.69
CA VAL A 69 -38.18 -6.25 6.30
C VAL A 69 -37.33 -7.50 6.52
N ASP A 70 -36.83 -8.07 5.43
CA ASP A 70 -35.87 -9.16 5.49
C ASP A 70 -34.46 -8.58 5.53
N GLU A 71 -33.67 -9.02 6.51
CA GLU A 71 -32.22 -8.89 6.43
C GLU A 71 -31.77 -9.74 5.26
N THR A 72 -31.20 -9.12 4.22
CA THR A 72 -30.69 -9.87 3.08
C THR A 72 -29.63 -10.85 3.60
N GLU A 73 -29.87 -12.16 3.42
CA GLU A 73 -29.05 -13.29 3.88
C GLU A 73 -27.56 -13.22 3.45
N ASN A 74 -27.22 -12.27 2.58
CA ASN A 74 -25.88 -12.01 2.04
C ASN A 74 -25.13 -10.83 2.71
N GLY A 75 -25.52 -10.41 3.92
CA GLY A 75 -24.71 -9.47 4.70
C GLY A 75 -23.31 -10.03 4.98
N PRO A 76 -22.25 -9.19 5.04
CA PRO A 76 -20.91 -9.69 5.39
C PRO A 76 -20.96 -10.36 6.76
N ASP A 77 -20.58 -11.65 6.84
CA ASP A 77 -20.35 -12.35 8.11
C ASP A 77 -19.23 -11.61 8.85
N TRP A 78 -19.63 -10.65 9.68
CA TRP A 78 -18.76 -9.76 10.42
C TRP A 78 -17.83 -10.54 11.36
N LYS A 79 -18.23 -11.74 11.81
CA LYS A 79 -17.36 -12.64 12.60
C LYS A 79 -16.23 -13.18 11.73
N ALA A 80 -16.53 -13.63 10.52
CA ALA A 80 -15.51 -14.05 9.57
C ALA A 80 -14.57 -12.90 9.17
N LEU A 81 -15.11 -11.69 8.96
CA LEU A 81 -14.30 -10.51 8.65
C LEU A 81 -13.37 -10.12 9.82
N SER A 82 -13.89 -10.13 11.05
CA SER A 82 -13.12 -9.87 12.26
C SER A 82 -11.95 -10.85 12.42
N ARG A 83 -12.20 -12.15 12.25
CA ARG A 83 -11.13 -13.18 12.29
C ARG A 83 -10.07 -12.96 11.20
N LYS A 84 -10.50 -12.55 9.99
CA LYS A 84 -9.56 -12.23 8.90
C LYS A 84 -8.68 -11.03 9.27
N HIS A 85 -9.24 -9.96 9.81
CA HIS A 85 -8.48 -8.78 10.23
C HIS A 85 -7.53 -9.10 11.38
N GLU A 86 -7.96 -9.90 12.37
CA GLU A 86 -7.10 -10.34 13.47
C GLU A 86 -5.90 -11.14 12.94
N LYS A 87 -6.14 -12.08 12.02
CA LYS A 87 -5.06 -12.85 11.39
C LYS A 87 -4.11 -11.96 10.60
N GLN A 88 -4.64 -11.05 9.79
CA GLN A 88 -3.83 -10.10 9.01
C GLN A 88 -2.97 -9.22 9.92
N ALA A 89 -3.50 -8.75 11.04
CA ALA A 89 -2.72 -7.98 12.01
C ALA A 89 -1.54 -8.80 12.55
N LYS A 90 -1.77 -10.06 12.95
CA LYS A 90 -0.71 -10.97 13.41
C LYS A 90 0.34 -11.23 12.34
N ASP A 91 -0.09 -11.56 11.12
CA ASP A 91 0.81 -11.81 10.00
C ASP A 91 1.66 -10.55 9.68
N ASN A 92 1.05 -9.36 9.73
CA ASN A 92 1.74 -8.08 9.53
C ASN A 92 2.80 -7.83 10.62
N TYR A 93 2.48 -8.09 11.90
CA TYR A 93 3.45 -7.95 13.00
C TYR A 93 4.62 -8.94 12.86
N GLU A 94 4.35 -10.19 12.48
CA GLU A 94 5.42 -11.16 12.24
C GLU A 94 6.32 -10.77 11.07
N GLN A 95 5.74 -10.24 9.99
CA GLN A 95 6.51 -9.73 8.87
C GLN A 95 7.40 -8.57 9.28
N LEU A 96 6.85 -7.59 10.02
CA LEU A 96 7.62 -6.47 10.54
C LEU A 96 8.82 -6.94 11.38
N ARG A 97 8.60 -7.91 12.27
CA ARG A 97 9.67 -8.47 13.10
C ARG A 97 10.76 -9.15 12.27
N LYS A 98 10.37 -9.91 11.24
CA LYS A 98 11.32 -10.58 10.34
C LYS A 98 12.11 -9.58 9.51
N THR A 99 11.47 -8.52 9.03
CA THR A 99 12.15 -7.47 8.26
C THR A 99 13.12 -6.68 9.12
N GLU A 100 12.77 -6.40 10.38
CA GLU A 100 13.65 -5.72 11.32
C GLU A 100 14.91 -6.55 11.59
N ALA A 101 14.74 -7.84 11.92
CA ALA A 101 15.86 -8.74 12.16
C ALA A 101 16.78 -8.87 10.92
N ALA A 102 16.20 -8.95 9.72
CA ALA A 102 16.98 -9.00 8.48
C ALA A 102 17.71 -7.67 8.19
N TYR A 103 17.13 -6.53 8.58
CA TYR A 103 17.76 -5.22 8.46
C TYR A 103 18.95 -5.10 9.42
N GLU A 104 18.77 -5.48 10.69
CA GLU A 104 19.83 -5.53 11.69
C GLU A 104 20.99 -6.45 11.25
N GLU A 105 20.67 -7.64 10.72
CA GLU A 105 21.68 -8.56 10.18
C GLU A 105 22.45 -7.91 9.01
N SER A 106 21.76 -7.25 8.09
CA SER A 106 22.40 -6.54 6.98
C SER A 106 23.27 -5.38 7.47
N GLN A 107 22.88 -4.66 8.52
CA GLN A 107 23.71 -3.59 9.11
C GLN A 107 24.98 -4.16 9.73
N SER A 108 24.89 -5.27 10.45
CA SER A 108 26.06 -5.97 11.00
C SER A 108 27.02 -6.42 9.90
N GLN A 109 26.50 -7.04 8.83
CA GLN A 109 27.32 -7.46 7.69
C GLN A 109 28.02 -6.28 7.00
N LEU A 110 27.34 -5.13 6.87
CA LEU A 110 27.95 -3.93 6.31
C LEU A 110 29.06 -3.39 7.21
N HIS A 111 28.87 -3.39 8.51
CA HIS A 111 29.91 -2.99 9.47
C HIS A 111 31.13 -3.92 9.37
N ASP A 112 30.94 -5.23 9.36
CA ASP A 112 32.02 -6.22 9.22
C ASP A 112 32.81 -6.00 7.91
N LEU A 113 32.12 -5.80 6.79
CA LEU A 113 32.75 -5.50 5.51
C LEU A 113 33.49 -4.16 5.51
N GLN A 114 33.00 -3.15 6.23
CA GLN A 114 33.69 -1.86 6.38
C GLN A 114 34.99 -2.02 7.18
N VAL A 115 34.95 -2.82 8.24
CA VAL A 115 36.11 -3.18 9.08
C VAL A 115 37.16 -3.92 8.26
N GLU A 116 36.76 -4.95 7.50
CA GLU A 116 37.66 -5.68 6.61
C GLU A 116 38.27 -4.75 5.54
N ASN A 117 37.46 -3.90 4.91
CA ASN A 117 37.96 -2.93 3.94
C ASN A 117 38.96 -1.95 4.57
N ALA A 118 38.75 -1.49 5.81
CA ALA A 118 39.67 -0.62 6.51
C ALA A 118 41.01 -1.33 6.76
N ARG A 119 40.98 -2.58 7.23
CA ARG A 119 42.19 -3.42 7.41
C ARG A 119 42.94 -3.59 6.10
N MET A 120 42.25 -3.97 5.01
CA MET A 120 42.85 -4.14 3.69
C MET A 120 43.47 -2.85 3.14
N LYS A 121 42.80 -1.70 3.32
CA LYS A 121 43.34 -0.38 2.94
C LYS A 121 44.61 -0.05 3.74
N ALA A 122 44.59 -0.29 5.03
CA ALA A 122 45.73 -0.06 5.91
C ALA A 122 46.91 -0.97 5.57
N GLN A 123 46.70 -2.26 5.31
CA GLN A 123 47.75 -3.19 4.83
C GLN A 123 48.37 -2.71 3.51
N LYS A 124 47.54 -2.24 2.57
CA LYS A 124 48.01 -1.72 1.28
C LYS A 124 48.83 -0.44 1.44
N ALA A 125 48.44 0.45 2.36
CA ALA A 125 49.16 1.69 2.64
C ALA A 125 50.43 1.46 3.47
N HIS A 126 50.40 0.46 4.36
CA HIS A 126 51.45 0.14 5.32
C HIS A 126 51.75 -1.36 5.29
N PRO A 127 52.52 -1.85 4.31
CA PRO A 127 52.81 -3.29 4.16
C PRO A 127 53.51 -3.93 5.36
N GLN A 128 54.09 -3.14 6.27
CA GLN A 128 54.66 -3.62 7.53
C GLN A 128 53.62 -4.07 8.55
N ILE A 129 52.34 -3.73 8.34
CA ILE A 129 51.23 -4.11 9.21
C ILE A 129 50.62 -5.40 8.63
N SER A 130 51.14 -6.56 9.03
CA SER A 130 50.59 -7.87 8.68
C SER A 130 49.37 -8.22 9.55
N ASP A 131 48.69 -9.33 9.22
CA ASP A 131 47.58 -9.85 10.04
C ASP A 131 47.98 -10.10 11.51
N ASP A 132 49.20 -10.59 11.75
CA ASP A 132 49.75 -10.79 13.10
C ASP A 132 49.89 -9.48 13.87
N VAL A 133 50.22 -8.40 13.17
CA VAL A 133 50.31 -7.06 13.75
C VAL A 133 48.91 -6.50 14.00
N PHE A 134 47.96 -6.74 13.09
CA PHE A 134 46.54 -6.40 13.32
C PHE A 134 45.92 -7.15 14.50
N ALA A 135 46.44 -8.31 14.89
CA ALA A 135 46.01 -9.01 16.11
C ALA A 135 46.27 -8.19 17.40
N LEU A 136 47.17 -7.19 17.34
CA LEU A 136 47.41 -6.23 18.42
C LEU A 136 46.42 -5.05 18.43
N CYS A 137 45.61 -4.91 17.37
CA CYS A 137 44.58 -3.87 17.25
C CYS A 137 43.28 -4.34 17.90
N GLY A 138 42.88 -3.68 19.00
CA GLY A 138 41.61 -3.94 19.69
C GLY A 138 40.42 -3.14 19.15
N GLU A 139 40.61 -2.35 18.09
CA GLU A 139 39.56 -1.49 17.55
C GLU A 139 38.65 -2.25 16.59
N THR A 140 37.34 -2.03 16.74
CA THR A 140 36.29 -2.64 15.90
C THR A 140 35.65 -1.64 14.94
N GLU A 141 35.95 -0.35 15.08
CA GLU A 141 35.41 0.68 14.18
C GLU A 141 36.35 0.93 13.00
N PRO A 142 35.84 1.00 11.76
CA PRO A 142 36.68 1.11 10.55
C PRO A 142 37.59 2.36 10.56
N GLU A 143 37.10 3.47 11.10
CA GLU A 143 37.90 4.71 11.22
C GLU A 143 39.02 4.55 12.26
N LYS A 144 38.71 3.96 13.42
CA LYS A 144 39.71 3.75 14.48
C LYS A 144 40.79 2.74 14.08
N ILE A 145 40.43 1.72 13.30
CA ILE A 145 41.38 0.78 12.71
C ILE A 145 42.36 1.51 11.79
N SER A 146 41.86 2.44 10.99
CA SER A 146 42.70 3.24 10.07
C SER A 146 43.64 4.16 10.86
N GLU A 147 43.14 4.86 11.87
CA GLU A 147 43.98 5.70 12.75
C GLU A 147 45.04 4.89 13.51
N TRP A 148 44.66 3.72 14.02
CA TRP A 148 45.59 2.83 14.70
C TRP A 148 46.72 2.40 13.76
N ALA A 149 46.39 2.07 12.51
CA ALA A 149 47.38 1.67 11.52
C ALA A 149 48.36 2.80 11.19
N GLU A 150 47.86 4.03 11.02
CA GLU A 150 48.71 5.21 10.80
C GLU A 150 49.67 5.45 11.98
N LYS A 151 49.16 5.37 13.21
CA LYS A 151 49.98 5.51 14.43
C LYS A 151 51.03 4.41 14.54
N TYR A 152 50.65 3.16 14.26
CA TYR A 152 51.58 2.04 14.30
C TYR A 152 52.68 2.18 13.24
N ALA A 153 52.33 2.57 12.01
CA ALA A 153 53.28 2.78 10.93
C ALA A 153 54.25 3.93 11.23
N ALA A 154 53.79 5.01 11.87
CA ALA A 154 54.63 6.13 12.29
C ALA A 154 55.67 5.72 13.36
N LEU A 155 55.30 4.83 14.27
CA LEU A 155 56.18 4.31 15.33
C LEU A 155 57.13 3.21 14.83
N ASN A 156 56.75 2.50 13.75
CA ASN A 156 57.51 1.40 13.17
C ASN A 156 57.81 1.67 11.68
N PRO A 157 58.67 2.67 11.39
CA PRO A 157 59.06 2.94 10.02
C PRO A 157 59.93 1.79 9.48
N VAL A 158 59.61 1.30 8.29
CA VAL A 158 60.51 0.41 7.57
C VAL A 158 61.69 1.25 7.09
N ALA A 159 62.92 0.87 7.44
CA ALA A 159 64.12 1.49 6.87
C ALA A 159 63.97 1.48 5.33
N ALA A 160 64.01 2.67 4.72
CA ALA A 160 63.74 2.82 3.29
C ALA A 160 64.57 1.79 2.49
N PRO A 161 63.98 1.09 1.52
CA PRO A 161 64.78 0.29 0.61
C PRO A 161 65.78 1.24 -0.07
N THR A 162 67.07 0.91 0.03
CA THR A 162 68.08 1.47 -0.88
C THR A 162 67.52 1.34 -2.29
N LYS A 163 67.32 2.48 -2.97
CA LYS A 163 66.71 2.62 -4.30
C LYS A 163 67.02 1.41 -5.19
N SER A 164 66.11 0.46 -5.27
CA SER A 164 66.14 -0.56 -6.30
C SER A 164 65.60 0.06 -7.58
N GLU A 165 66.40 -0.01 -8.64
CA GLU A 165 66.12 0.49 -9.99
C GLU A 165 64.69 0.18 -10.48
N PRO A 166 64.11 1.02 -11.36
CA PRO A 166 62.78 0.80 -11.88
C PRO A 166 62.75 -0.51 -12.69
N VAL A 167 62.07 -1.52 -12.16
CA VAL A 167 61.79 -2.75 -12.90
C VAL A 167 60.91 -2.39 -14.08
N ARG A 168 61.55 -2.48 -15.25
CA ARG A 168 61.00 -2.20 -16.57
C ARG A 168 59.73 -3.00 -16.80
N GLU A 169 58.63 -2.27 -17.00
CA GLU A 169 57.36 -2.72 -17.56
C GLU A 169 57.60 -3.46 -18.89
N LYS A 170 57.62 -4.79 -18.86
CA LYS A 170 57.47 -5.65 -20.05
C LYS A 170 56.96 -7.03 -19.63
N ALA A 171 55.69 -7.28 -19.91
CA ALA A 171 55.24 -8.33 -20.85
C ALA A 171 53.80 -8.76 -20.51
N GLU A 172 52.85 -7.93 -20.91
CA GLU A 172 51.60 -8.43 -21.47
C GLU A 172 51.97 -9.26 -22.71
N GLN A 173 51.99 -10.59 -22.59
CA GLN A 173 51.79 -11.58 -23.67
C GLN A 173 52.18 -12.97 -23.15
N GLY A 174 51.20 -13.79 -22.79
CA GLY A 174 51.46 -15.20 -22.54
C GLY A 174 50.39 -15.96 -21.77
N ALA A 175 49.13 -15.98 -22.24
CA ALA A 175 48.19 -17.08 -21.96
C ALA A 175 46.86 -16.94 -22.75
N ARG A 176 46.93 -17.14 -24.07
CA ARG A 176 45.84 -17.72 -24.87
C ARG A 176 46.55 -18.86 -25.60
N THR A 177 46.22 -20.14 -25.48
CA THR A 177 44.92 -20.81 -25.52
C THR A 177 45.10 -22.25 -24.98
N ARG A 178 44.06 -22.85 -24.39
CA ARG A 178 43.60 -24.25 -24.61
C ARG A 178 42.57 -24.65 -23.54
N GLY A 179 41.32 -24.83 -23.95
CA GLY A 179 40.23 -25.29 -23.09
C GLY A 179 38.90 -24.65 -23.48
N GLU A 180 38.27 -25.21 -24.52
CA GLU A 180 36.96 -24.81 -25.03
C GLU A 180 35.87 -25.01 -23.97
N GLY A 181 34.98 -24.03 -23.85
CA GLY A 181 33.80 -24.08 -22.98
C GLY A 181 33.59 -22.78 -22.23
N THR A 182 33.21 -21.71 -22.93
CA THR A 182 32.66 -20.52 -22.27
C THR A 182 31.40 -20.94 -21.52
N PRO A 183 31.31 -20.83 -20.17
CA PRO A 183 30.01 -20.87 -19.53
C PRO A 183 29.24 -19.66 -20.06
N LYS A 184 28.16 -19.91 -20.81
CA LYS A 184 27.24 -18.85 -21.23
C LYS A 184 26.63 -18.24 -19.98
N ILE A 185 27.24 -17.18 -19.47
CA ILE A 185 26.59 -16.28 -18.52
C ILE A 185 25.40 -15.71 -19.30
N ARG A 186 24.18 -16.08 -18.91
CA ARG A 186 22.96 -15.49 -19.47
C ARG A 186 23.05 -14.00 -19.22
N SER A 187 23.39 -13.24 -20.27
CA SER A 187 23.43 -11.79 -20.27
C SER A 187 22.00 -11.25 -20.18
N GLY A 188 21.42 -11.34 -18.98
CA GLY A 188 20.34 -10.44 -18.59
C GLY A 188 21.01 -9.26 -17.92
N SER A 189 20.96 -8.09 -18.55
CA SER A 189 21.28 -6.84 -17.87
C SER A 189 20.37 -6.70 -16.63
N PHE A 190 20.79 -5.95 -15.61
CA PHE A 190 19.92 -5.60 -14.47
C PHE A 190 18.55 -5.07 -14.94
N ALA A 191 18.51 -4.39 -16.09
CA ALA A 191 17.29 -3.95 -16.77
C ALA A 191 16.37 -5.10 -17.21
N ASP A 192 16.93 -6.22 -17.69
CA ASP A 192 16.18 -7.40 -18.12
C ASP A 192 15.57 -8.14 -16.93
N GLY A 193 16.30 -8.21 -15.82
CA GLY A 193 15.81 -8.74 -14.55
C GLY A 193 14.63 -7.94 -14.00
N TYR A 194 14.74 -6.61 -14.03
CA TYR A 194 13.69 -5.69 -13.60
C TYR A 194 12.44 -5.78 -14.49
N ALA A 195 12.61 -5.82 -15.82
CA ALA A 195 11.51 -5.96 -16.76
C ALA A 195 10.77 -7.31 -16.59
N ALA A 196 11.52 -8.40 -16.42
CA ALA A 196 10.94 -9.73 -16.17
C ALA A 196 10.21 -9.81 -14.83
N ALA A 197 10.73 -9.16 -13.78
CA ALA A 197 10.07 -9.08 -12.49
C ALA A 197 8.76 -8.29 -12.57
N LYS A 198 8.75 -7.14 -13.26
CA LYS A 198 7.56 -6.32 -13.47
C LYS A 198 6.48 -7.07 -14.25
N ALA A 199 6.85 -7.74 -15.35
CA ALA A 199 5.92 -8.54 -16.15
C ALA A 199 5.24 -9.67 -15.36
N ARG A 200 6.00 -10.36 -14.48
CA ARG A 200 5.44 -11.39 -13.58
C ARG A 200 4.48 -10.81 -12.56
N GLN A 201 4.74 -9.59 -12.07
CA GLN A 201 3.86 -8.90 -11.13
C GLN A 201 2.53 -8.48 -11.80
N GLU A 202 2.61 -8.01 -13.05
CA GLU A 202 1.46 -7.66 -13.89
C GLU A 202 0.57 -8.89 -14.16
N GLN A 203 1.18 -10.02 -14.55
CA GLN A 203 0.47 -11.29 -14.77
C GLN A 203 -0.23 -11.77 -13.50
N ARG A 204 0.41 -11.65 -12.33
CA ARG A 204 -0.21 -11.99 -11.04
C ARG A 204 -1.39 -11.08 -10.69
N ARG A 205 -1.33 -9.79 -11.04
CA ARG A 205 -2.46 -8.86 -10.88
C ARG A 205 -3.64 -9.25 -11.78
N GLN A 206 -3.38 -9.52 -13.06
CA GLN A 206 -4.40 -9.92 -14.02
C GLN A 206 -5.06 -11.26 -13.63
N ALA A 207 -4.27 -12.23 -13.18
CA ALA A 207 -4.80 -13.51 -12.69
C ALA A 207 -5.66 -13.37 -11.42
N ARG A 208 -5.43 -12.33 -10.59
CA ARG A 208 -6.25 -12.03 -9.41
C ARG A 208 -7.51 -11.25 -9.74
N SER A 209 -7.53 -10.47 -10.82
CA SER A 209 -8.72 -9.73 -11.27
C SER A 209 -9.65 -10.56 -12.17
N ALA A 210 -9.19 -11.71 -12.66
CA ALA A 210 -9.95 -12.63 -13.50
C ALA A 210 -10.70 -13.73 -12.70
N LYS A 211 -10.83 -13.56 -11.38
CA LYS A 211 -11.49 -14.50 -10.47
C LYS A 211 -12.51 -13.76 -9.62
#